data_AF-A0A076H3A5-F1
#
_entry.id   AF-A0A076H3A5-F1
#
_cell.length_a   1.000
_cell.length_b   1.000
_cell.length_c   1.000
_cell.angle_alpha   90.00
_cell.angle_beta   90.00
_cell.angle_gamma   90.00
#
_symmetry.space_group_name_H-M   'P 1'
#
loop_
_entity.id
_entity.type
_entity.pdbx_description
1 polymer ?
#
loop_
_entity_poly.entity_id
_entity_poly.type
_entity_poly.pdbx_seq_one_letter_code
_entity_poly.pdbx_strand_id
1 'polypeptide(L)'
;MIHNLLQQSFRLPGSLPFRAMNRLPLKQCILISAVALLMPFQGCKTVPKEVKYQDAQPGDVLVVSDNTMIELSHPFKGGEPNGLFDGGVIVIEPDNTRKQIEINVVCSMPDLPNWPEYDNIYGRWLETDEKPGVAGGDTDWQLLMYFDGNLVNQGKEESPPWAKRLAENLCRKGDFQDETTKT
;
A
#
# COMPACT_ATOMS: atom_id res chain seq x y z
N MET A 1 21.07 -46.96 -71.53
CA MET A 1 19.60 -46.86 -71.65
C MET A 1 19.28 -45.37 -71.74
N ILE A 2 18.72 -44.82 -72.84
CA ILE A 2 17.39 -45.10 -73.44
C ILE A 2 16.29 -44.76 -72.40
N HIS A 3 15.33 -43.84 -72.57
CA HIS A 3 14.88 -42.97 -73.69
C HIS A 3 14.22 -41.68 -73.06
N ASN A 4 14.40 -40.46 -73.59
CA ASN A 4 13.60 -39.73 -74.61
C ASN A 4 12.25 -39.09 -74.17
N LEU A 5 12.08 -37.79 -74.50
CA LEU A 5 10.85 -37.12 -75.02
C LEU A 5 9.65 -36.88 -74.05
N LEU A 6 8.79 -35.84 -74.13
CA LEU A 6 8.66 -34.55 -74.88
C LEU A 6 7.69 -33.64 -74.04
N GLN A 7 7.84 -32.30 -73.94
CA GLN A 7 7.27 -31.23 -74.82
C GLN A 7 5.71 -31.16 -74.75
N GLN A 8 4.99 -30.02 -74.62
CA GLN A 8 5.02 -28.71 -75.31
C GLN A 8 4.34 -27.63 -74.40
N SER A 9 4.85 -26.39 -74.20
CA SER A 9 4.76 -25.15 -75.03
C SER A 9 3.34 -24.82 -75.53
N PHE A 10 2.70 -23.69 -75.24
CA PHE A 10 2.96 -22.27 -75.65
C PHE A 10 1.88 -21.35 -74.97
N ARG A 11 1.75 -20.00 -75.12
CA ARG A 11 2.37 -18.91 -75.92
C ARG A 11 2.15 -17.53 -75.22
N LEU A 12 2.82 -16.47 -75.70
CA LEU A 12 2.46 -15.03 -75.55
C LEU A 12 2.31 -14.43 -76.98
N PRO A 13 1.74 -13.21 -77.20
CA PRO A 13 2.59 -12.00 -77.32
C PRO A 13 1.93 -10.59 -77.11
N GLY A 14 2.80 -9.58 -76.88
CA GLY A 14 2.62 -8.16 -77.31
C GLY A 14 1.78 -7.21 -76.42
N SER A 15 1.99 -5.88 -76.42
CA SER A 15 3.10 -5.05 -76.95
C SER A 15 3.09 -3.61 -76.39
N LEU A 16 4.27 -2.98 -76.36
CA LEU A 16 4.66 -1.59 -75.96
C LEU A 16 3.84 -0.44 -76.63
N PRO A 17 3.86 0.86 -76.17
CA PRO A 17 5.09 1.61 -75.84
C PRO A 17 5.10 2.78 -74.81
N PHE A 18 6.32 3.29 -74.59
CA PHE A 18 6.73 4.55 -73.93
C PHE A 18 6.08 5.83 -74.50
N ARG A 19 5.69 6.81 -73.66
CA ARG A 19 5.98 8.25 -73.91
C ARG A 19 5.81 9.22 -72.71
N ALA A 20 6.90 9.91 -72.39
CA ALA A 20 7.06 11.34 -72.04
C ALA A 20 6.19 12.09 -70.98
N MET A 21 6.93 12.62 -69.99
CA MET A 21 6.97 14.03 -69.54
C MET A 21 5.78 14.72 -68.83
N ASN A 22 6.08 15.16 -67.60
CA ASN A 22 5.86 16.49 -67.01
C ASN A 22 4.49 17.18 -67.17
N ARG A 23 3.80 17.38 -66.02
CA ARG A 23 3.38 18.70 -65.51
C ARG A 23 2.84 18.58 -64.07
N LEU A 24 3.52 19.20 -63.11
CA LEU A 24 2.90 19.70 -61.87
C LEU A 24 2.04 20.92 -62.23
N PRO A 25 0.89 21.13 -61.56
CA PRO A 25 0.91 22.20 -60.56
C PRO A 25 0.10 21.90 -59.29
N LEU A 26 0.79 22.04 -58.14
CA LEU A 26 0.43 22.93 -57.05
C LEU A 26 -1.08 23.21 -56.80
N LYS A 27 -1.69 22.46 -55.86
CA LYS A 27 -2.49 22.97 -54.72
C LYS A 27 -3.29 21.83 -54.05
N GLN A 28 -2.87 21.42 -52.85
CA GLN A 28 -3.70 21.49 -51.63
C GLN A 28 -2.87 21.01 -50.44
N CYS A 29 -2.63 21.91 -49.49
CA CYS A 29 -2.07 21.56 -48.20
C CYS A 29 -3.14 20.83 -47.38
N ILE A 30 -2.89 19.58 -47.01
CA ILE A 30 -3.52 18.99 -45.83
C ILE A 30 -2.39 18.61 -44.87
N LEU A 31 -2.18 19.48 -43.89
CA LEU A 31 -1.36 19.20 -42.72
C LEU A 31 -1.99 18.02 -41.99
N ILE A 32 -1.31 16.87 -41.98
CA ILE A 32 -1.61 15.81 -41.01
C ILE A 32 -1.03 16.29 -39.69
N SER A 33 -1.87 16.93 -38.88
CA SER A 33 -1.52 17.37 -37.53
C SER A 33 -1.16 16.14 -36.68
N ALA A 34 0.14 15.94 -36.45
CA ALA A 34 0.62 15.02 -35.45
C ALA A 34 0.25 15.57 -34.06
N VAL A 35 -0.92 15.18 -33.55
CA VAL A 35 -1.29 15.41 -32.16
C VAL A 35 -0.38 14.54 -31.30
N ALA A 36 0.73 15.13 -30.86
CA ALA A 36 1.58 14.55 -29.84
C ALA A 36 0.76 14.40 -28.56
N LEU A 37 0.29 13.18 -28.29
CA LEU A 37 -0.50 12.87 -27.13
C LEU A 37 0.38 13.05 -25.88
N LEU A 38 0.25 14.19 -25.21
CA LEU A 38 0.84 14.44 -23.90
C LEU A 38 0.14 13.53 -22.88
N MET A 39 0.59 12.28 -22.77
CA MET A 39 0.25 11.43 -21.65
C MET A 39 0.92 12.02 -20.40
N PRO A 40 0.17 12.53 -19.40
CA PRO A 40 0.77 12.77 -18.11
C PRO A 40 1.17 11.41 -17.55
N PHE A 41 2.45 11.21 -17.30
CA PHE A 41 2.92 10.13 -16.43
C PHE A 41 2.43 10.43 -15.01
N GLN A 42 1.18 10.10 -14.72
CA GLN A 42 0.68 9.92 -13.37
C GLN A 42 1.42 8.69 -12.83
N GLY A 43 2.60 8.94 -12.26
CA GLY A 43 3.38 7.89 -11.61
C GLY A 43 2.53 7.26 -10.53
N CYS A 44 2.18 5.98 -10.71
CA CYS A 44 1.50 5.19 -9.70
C CYS A 44 2.40 5.15 -8.46
N LYS A 45 2.11 6.02 -7.49
CA LYS A 45 2.65 5.89 -6.14
C LYS A 45 2.07 4.60 -5.57
N THR A 46 2.86 3.53 -5.61
CA THR A 46 2.54 2.29 -4.90
C THR A 46 2.45 2.61 -3.42
N VAL A 47 1.23 2.56 -2.88
CA VAL A 47 0.98 2.68 -1.44
C VAL A 47 1.72 1.51 -0.76
N PRO A 48 2.53 1.76 0.29
CA PRO A 48 3.18 0.69 1.02
C PRO A 48 2.16 -0.33 1.56
N LYS A 49 2.53 -1.60 1.53
CA LYS A 49 1.67 -2.69 1.98
C LYS A 49 1.72 -2.78 3.51
N GLU A 50 0.56 -2.84 4.16
CA GLU A 50 0.47 -3.19 5.58
C GLU A 50 1.01 -4.62 5.83
N VAL A 51 1.84 -4.76 6.87
CA VAL A 51 2.36 -6.02 7.39
C VAL A 51 1.66 -6.35 8.70
N LYS A 52 1.31 -7.62 8.89
CA LYS A 52 0.76 -8.11 10.16
C LYS A 52 1.83 -8.02 11.24
N TYR A 53 1.47 -7.54 12.43
CA TYR A 53 2.42 -7.42 13.53
C TYR A 53 3.16 -8.74 13.87
N GLN A 54 2.50 -9.89 13.71
CA GLN A 54 3.11 -11.20 13.98
C GLN A 54 4.27 -11.56 13.04
N ASP A 55 4.30 -10.96 11.85
CA ASP A 55 5.31 -11.19 10.80
C ASP A 55 6.27 -9.98 10.64
N ALA A 56 5.99 -8.86 11.31
CA ALA A 56 6.64 -7.57 11.10
C ALA A 56 8.01 -7.44 11.77
N GLN A 57 8.91 -6.72 11.11
CA GLN A 57 10.23 -6.32 11.61
C GLN A 57 10.33 -4.78 11.70
N PRO A 58 11.29 -4.23 12.47
CA PRO A 58 11.56 -2.80 12.45
C PRO A 58 11.83 -2.29 11.03
N GLY A 59 11.08 -1.27 10.61
CA GLY A 59 11.02 -0.74 9.24
C GLY A 59 9.79 -1.15 8.43
N ASP A 60 9.02 -2.16 8.88
CA ASP A 60 7.76 -2.55 8.22
C ASP A 60 6.60 -1.60 8.58
N VAL A 61 5.71 -1.37 7.62
CA VAL A 61 4.50 -0.55 7.82
C VAL A 61 3.38 -1.43 8.42
N LEU A 62 2.93 -1.11 9.63
CA LEU A 62 1.82 -1.79 10.29
C LEU A 62 0.46 -1.25 9.83
N VAL A 63 0.37 0.06 9.56
CA VAL A 63 -0.88 0.74 9.20
C VAL A 63 -0.65 1.80 8.14
N VAL A 64 -1.59 1.92 7.20
CA VAL A 64 -1.76 3.10 6.34
C VAL A 64 -3.17 3.67 6.53
N SER A 65 -3.27 4.92 6.98
CA SER A 65 -4.55 5.61 7.21
C SER A 65 -4.44 7.05 6.72
N ASP A 66 -5.33 7.48 5.81
CA ASP A 66 -5.44 8.87 5.33
C ASP A 66 -4.10 9.54 4.97
N ASN A 67 -3.26 8.79 4.24
CA ASN A 67 -1.89 9.16 3.83
C ASN A 67 -0.83 9.23 4.95
N THR A 68 -1.19 9.04 6.22
CA THR A 68 -0.26 8.77 7.31
C THR A 68 0.12 7.28 7.33
N MET A 69 1.39 6.96 7.58
CA MET A 69 1.90 5.59 7.70
C MET A 69 2.48 5.36 9.09
N ILE A 70 2.26 4.17 9.64
CA ILE A 70 2.76 3.76 10.95
C ILE A 70 3.81 2.66 10.75
N GLU A 71 5.08 3.04 10.85
CA GLU A 71 6.25 2.16 10.66
C GLU A 71 6.66 1.58 12.03
N LEU A 72 6.84 0.26 12.15
CA LEU A 72 7.37 -0.37 13.37
C LEU A 72 8.82 0.08 13.58
N SER A 73 9.14 0.68 14.73
CA SER A 73 10.53 1.08 15.07
C SER A 73 11.15 0.19 16.14
N HIS A 74 10.35 -0.24 17.13
CA HIS A 74 10.78 -1.14 18.20
C HIS A 74 9.69 -2.19 18.46
N PRO A 75 10.03 -3.50 18.47
CA PRO A 75 9.06 -4.56 18.68
C PRO A 75 8.47 -4.50 20.10
N PHE A 76 7.16 -4.77 20.22
CA PHE A 76 6.49 -4.79 21.52
C PHE A 76 6.95 -5.98 22.35
N LYS A 77 7.02 -5.79 23.66
CA LYS A 77 7.22 -6.86 24.65
C LYS A 77 5.86 -7.44 25.01
N GLY A 78 5.73 -8.76 24.92
CA GLY A 78 4.57 -9.46 25.48
C GLY A 78 4.55 -9.31 27.01
N GLY A 79 3.38 -9.02 27.56
CA GLY A 79 3.15 -8.94 29.01
C GLY A 79 1.79 -9.52 29.42
N GLU A 80 1.63 -9.70 30.73
CA GLU A 80 0.47 -10.40 31.28
C GLU A 80 -0.58 -9.42 31.87
N PRO A 81 -1.87 -9.58 31.56
CA PRO A 81 -2.46 -10.55 30.65
C PRO A 81 -2.76 -9.94 29.26
N ASN A 82 -2.42 -10.64 28.17
CA ASN A 82 -2.59 -10.22 26.76
C ASN A 82 -2.13 -8.78 26.43
N GLY A 83 -1.06 -8.33 27.08
CA GLY A 83 -0.48 -7.02 26.81
C GLY A 83 0.61 -7.07 25.75
N LEU A 84 0.65 -6.04 24.91
CA LEU A 84 1.79 -5.67 24.07
C LEU A 84 2.28 -4.31 24.56
N PHE A 85 3.42 -4.29 25.24
CA PHE A 85 3.96 -3.11 25.92
C PHE A 85 5.26 -2.63 25.28
N ASP A 86 5.68 -1.40 25.61
CA ASP A 86 6.98 -0.83 25.23
C ASP A 86 7.25 -0.81 23.71
N GLY A 87 6.20 -0.86 22.88
CA GLY A 87 6.34 -0.88 21.43
C GLY A 87 6.64 0.51 20.89
N GLY A 88 7.53 0.60 19.91
CA GLY A 88 7.85 1.85 19.23
C GLY A 88 7.29 1.86 17.82
N VAL A 89 6.63 2.94 17.43
CA VAL A 89 6.32 3.20 16.01
C VAL A 89 6.76 4.60 15.61
N ILE A 90 7.01 4.78 14.32
CA ILE A 90 7.23 6.07 13.69
C ILE A 90 5.97 6.42 12.90
N VAL A 91 5.35 7.54 13.27
CA VAL A 91 4.27 8.16 12.50
C VAL A 91 4.91 8.97 11.39
N ILE A 92 4.61 8.61 10.13
CA ILE A 92 5.08 9.30 8.93
C ILE A 92 3.88 10.02 8.31
N GLU A 93 3.87 11.34 8.41
CA GLU A 93 2.79 12.19 7.93
C GLU A 93 2.89 12.44 6.40
N PRO A 94 1.82 12.96 5.75
CA PRO A 94 1.80 13.17 4.29
C PRO A 94 2.88 14.13 3.74
N ASP A 95 3.47 14.98 4.59
CA ASP A 95 4.58 15.87 4.29
C ASP A 95 5.98 15.22 4.49
N ASN A 96 6.01 13.94 4.92
CA ASN A 96 7.15 13.18 5.41
C ASN A 96 7.73 13.63 6.77
N THR A 97 6.99 14.41 7.56
CA THR A 97 7.31 14.61 8.98
C THR A 97 7.28 13.25 9.69
N ARG A 98 8.35 12.91 10.41
CA ARG A 98 8.48 11.66 11.18
C ARG A 98 8.45 11.97 12.67
N LYS A 99 7.51 11.38 13.42
CA LYS A 99 7.42 11.48 14.89
C LYS A 99 7.54 10.08 15.50
N GLN A 100 8.29 9.95 16.59
CA GLN A 100 8.32 8.71 17.37
C GLN A 100 7.24 8.72 18.45
N ILE A 101 6.65 7.56 18.69
CA ILE A 101 5.65 7.36 19.72
C ILE A 101 5.83 5.96 20.33
N GLU A 102 5.74 5.88 21.66
CA GLU A 102 5.62 4.63 22.38
C GLU A 102 4.14 4.24 22.45
N ILE A 103 3.83 2.98 22.16
CA ILE A 103 2.50 2.41 22.13
C ILE A 103 2.44 1.22 23.09
N ASN A 104 1.33 1.14 23.80
CA ASN A 104 0.97 0.01 24.63
C ASN A 104 -0.47 -0.41 24.28
N VAL A 105 -0.73 -1.71 24.25
CA VAL A 105 -2.04 -2.28 23.92
C VAL A 105 -2.39 -3.43 24.86
N VAL A 106 -3.63 -3.48 25.34
CA VAL A 106 -4.22 -4.65 25.99
C VAL A 106 -5.32 -5.21 25.10
N CYS A 107 -5.14 -6.45 24.67
CA CYS A 107 -6.03 -7.14 23.75
C CYS A 107 -6.99 -8.06 24.52
N SER A 108 -8.21 -7.57 24.73
CA SER A 108 -9.17 -8.17 25.64
C SER A 108 -9.90 -9.35 25.01
N MET A 109 -10.16 -10.38 25.83
CA MET A 109 -10.81 -11.62 25.45
C MET A 109 -12.29 -11.61 25.86
N PRO A 110 -13.25 -11.50 24.90
CA PRO A 110 -14.69 -11.39 25.22
C PRO A 110 -15.25 -12.61 25.97
N ASP A 111 -14.71 -13.80 25.72
CA ASP A 111 -15.25 -15.04 26.25
C ASP A 111 -14.79 -15.38 27.68
N LEU A 112 -14.01 -14.50 28.34
CA LEU A 112 -13.42 -14.76 29.66
C LEU A 112 -14.08 -13.94 30.80
N PRO A 113 -14.44 -14.57 31.92
CA PRO A 113 -15.02 -13.87 33.08
C PRO A 113 -14.11 -12.77 33.63
N ASN A 114 -14.72 -11.62 33.95
CA ASN A 114 -14.09 -10.42 34.52
C ASN A 114 -13.06 -9.71 33.62
N TRP A 115 -13.00 -10.04 32.34
CA TRP A 115 -12.27 -9.23 31.36
C TRP A 115 -13.09 -8.01 30.92
N PRO A 116 -12.44 -6.87 30.60
CA PRO A 116 -13.13 -5.72 30.05
C PRO A 116 -13.65 -6.02 28.63
N GLU A 117 -14.86 -5.52 28.32
CA GLU A 117 -15.51 -5.66 27.00
C GLU A 117 -14.96 -4.67 25.94
N TYR A 118 -13.69 -4.29 26.08
CA TYR A 118 -12.99 -3.36 25.21
C TYR A 118 -11.51 -3.70 25.08
N ASP A 119 -10.93 -3.45 23.91
CA ASP A 119 -9.47 -3.32 23.81
C ASP A 119 -9.05 -1.92 24.27
N ASN A 120 -7.83 -1.82 24.77
CA ASN A 120 -7.26 -0.56 25.23
C ASN A 120 -5.94 -0.32 24.48
N ILE A 121 -5.89 0.72 23.65
CA ILE A 121 -4.65 1.21 23.05
C ILE A 121 -4.34 2.61 23.59
N TYR A 122 -3.10 2.82 23.99
CA TYR A 122 -2.64 4.10 24.49
C TYR A 122 -1.22 4.39 24.06
N GLY A 123 -0.90 5.68 23.95
CA GLY A 123 0.36 6.13 23.40
C GLY A 123 0.90 7.39 24.07
N ARG A 124 2.21 7.55 23.95
CA ARG A 124 2.97 8.69 24.47
C ARG A 124 4.00 9.13 23.45
N TRP A 125 3.92 10.39 23.04
CA TRP A 125 4.89 10.98 22.12
C TRP A 125 6.28 10.97 22.75
N LEU A 126 7.27 10.60 21.96
CA LEU A 126 8.66 10.52 22.42
C LEU A 126 9.40 11.80 22.10
N GLU A 127 10.16 12.28 23.08
CA GLU A 127 11.06 13.41 22.88
C GLU A 127 12.23 13.03 21.96
N THR A 128 12.98 14.04 21.49
CA THR A 128 14.16 13.79 20.64
C THR A 128 15.18 12.93 21.41
N ASP A 129 15.68 11.87 20.75
CA ASP A 129 16.58 10.84 21.28
C ASP A 129 16.03 9.94 22.41
N GLU A 130 14.75 10.09 22.81
CA GLU A 130 14.08 9.15 23.69
C GLU A 130 13.82 7.80 22.98
N LYS A 131 13.70 6.71 23.76
CA LYS A 131 13.48 5.35 23.25
C LYS A 131 12.29 4.68 23.94
N PRO A 132 11.46 3.91 23.21
CA PRO A 132 10.39 3.10 23.79
C PRO A 132 10.91 2.13 24.85
N GLY A 133 10.10 1.92 25.90
CA GLY A 133 10.39 0.97 26.98
C GLY A 133 11.50 1.42 27.94
N VAL A 134 11.91 2.69 27.86
CA VAL A 134 12.61 3.38 28.95
C VAL A 134 11.54 4.02 29.82
N ALA A 135 11.64 3.85 31.14
CA ALA A 135 10.66 4.41 32.06
C ALA A 135 10.58 5.95 31.91
N GLY A 136 9.45 6.46 31.41
CA GLY A 136 9.28 7.87 31.08
C GLY A 136 7.82 8.26 30.86
N GLY A 137 7.50 9.47 31.33
CA GLY A 137 6.26 10.21 31.04
C GLY A 137 4.93 9.60 31.49
N ASP A 138 3.87 10.38 31.28
CA ASP A 138 2.48 9.91 31.34
C ASP A 138 2.01 9.56 29.93
N THR A 139 0.99 8.72 29.81
CA THR A 139 0.22 8.58 28.57
C THR A 139 -0.37 9.92 28.10
N ASP A 140 -0.23 10.23 26.81
CA ASP A 140 -0.82 11.44 26.21
C ASP A 140 -2.25 11.16 25.75
N TRP A 141 -2.46 10.10 24.96
CA TRP A 141 -3.78 9.70 24.47
C TRP A 141 -4.07 8.22 24.77
N GLN A 142 -5.36 7.92 24.92
CA GLN A 142 -5.87 6.57 25.18
C GLN A 142 -7.22 6.39 24.50
N LEU A 143 -7.39 5.28 23.79
CA LEU A 143 -8.61 4.86 23.13
C LEU A 143 -9.07 3.50 23.66
N LEU A 144 -10.29 3.46 24.19
CA LEU A 144 -11.00 2.23 24.48
C LEU A 144 -11.89 1.85 23.29
N MET A 145 -11.77 0.62 22.83
CA MET A 145 -12.49 0.06 21.68
C MET A 145 -13.43 -1.04 22.16
N TYR A 146 -14.68 -0.67 22.46
CA TYR A 146 -15.69 -1.60 22.97
C TYR A 146 -16.17 -2.56 21.88
N PHE A 147 -16.52 -3.78 22.27
CA PHE A 147 -16.91 -4.85 21.34
C PHE A 147 -18.28 -4.63 20.67
N ASP A 148 -19.08 -3.70 21.19
CA ASP A 148 -20.30 -3.19 20.54
C ASP A 148 -20.01 -2.17 19.41
N GLY A 149 -18.73 -1.81 19.21
CA GLY A 149 -18.26 -0.85 18.22
C GLY A 149 -18.08 0.58 18.77
N ASN A 150 -18.40 0.84 20.04
CA ASN A 150 -18.22 2.16 20.64
C ASN A 150 -16.73 2.48 20.88
N LEU A 151 -16.36 3.73 20.61
CA LEU A 151 -15.01 4.27 20.77
C LEU A 151 -15.03 5.35 21.86
N VAL A 152 -14.17 5.22 22.86
CA VAL A 152 -14.10 6.16 23.98
C VAL A 152 -12.66 6.64 24.21
N ASN A 153 -12.44 7.94 24.04
CA ASN A 153 -11.19 8.59 24.42
C ASN A 153 -11.12 8.75 25.96
N GLN A 154 -10.00 8.37 26.56
CA GLN A 154 -9.72 8.48 28.01
C GLN A 154 -8.41 9.21 28.33
N GLY A 155 -7.62 9.57 27.31
CA GLY A 155 -6.35 10.26 27.48
C GLY A 155 -6.49 11.77 27.75
N LYS A 156 -5.35 12.45 27.89
CA LYS A 156 -5.27 13.91 27.95
C LYS A 156 -5.58 14.53 26.58
N GLU A 157 -5.17 13.85 25.53
CA GLU A 157 -5.39 14.18 24.12
C GLU A 157 -6.37 13.18 23.47
N GLU A 158 -6.98 13.59 22.36
CA GLU A 158 -7.77 12.71 21.49
C GLU A 158 -6.84 11.71 20.79
N SER A 159 -7.27 10.45 20.69
CA SER A 159 -6.49 9.41 20.02
C SER A 159 -6.32 9.73 18.52
N PRO A 160 -5.12 9.55 17.94
CA PRO A 160 -4.92 9.72 16.50
C PRO A 160 -5.87 8.84 15.66
N PRO A 161 -6.33 9.28 14.48
CA PRO A 161 -7.29 8.52 13.66
C PRO A 161 -6.83 7.10 13.31
N TRP A 162 -5.52 6.88 13.18
CA TRP A 162 -4.92 5.58 12.90
C TRP A 162 -4.88 4.61 14.11
N ALA A 163 -5.13 5.08 15.34
CA ALA A 163 -4.97 4.30 16.56
C ALA A 163 -5.88 3.04 16.57
N LYS A 164 -7.14 3.18 16.13
CA LYS A 164 -8.07 2.05 15.98
C LYS A 164 -7.51 0.98 15.03
N ARG A 165 -7.01 1.39 13.87
CA ARG A 165 -6.46 0.48 12.85
C ARG A 165 -5.16 -0.20 13.33
N LEU A 166 -4.36 0.50 14.12
CA LEU A 166 -3.16 -0.08 14.75
C LEU A 166 -3.54 -1.15 15.79
N ALA A 167 -4.51 -0.86 16.66
CA ALA A 167 -5.03 -1.83 17.61
C ALA A 167 -5.67 -3.05 16.92
N GLU A 168 -6.39 -2.87 15.81
CA GLU A 168 -6.92 -3.99 15.01
C GLU A 168 -5.83 -4.93 14.47
N ASN A 169 -4.69 -4.38 14.02
CA ASN A 169 -3.53 -5.17 13.57
C ASN A 169 -2.87 -5.89 14.76
N LEU A 170 -2.58 -5.16 15.84
CA LEU A 170 -1.92 -5.69 17.04
C LEU A 170 -2.76 -6.77 17.76
N CYS A 171 -4.05 -6.52 17.95
CA CYS A 171 -5.00 -7.43 18.62
C CYS A 171 -5.67 -8.45 17.70
N ARG A 172 -5.29 -8.52 16.41
CA ARG A 172 -5.81 -9.49 15.43
C ARG A 172 -7.33 -9.41 15.21
N LYS A 173 -7.93 -8.22 15.36
CA LYS A 173 -9.38 -7.98 15.18
C LYS A 173 -9.76 -7.36 13.83
N GLY A 174 -8.77 -6.99 13.02
CA GLY A 174 -8.99 -6.66 11.61
C GLY A 174 -8.88 -7.88 10.71
N ASP A 175 -9.84 -8.07 9.80
CA ASP A 175 -9.70 -9.00 8.68
C ASP A 175 -8.48 -8.60 7.82
N PHE A 176 -7.41 -9.37 7.93
CA PHE A 176 -6.53 -9.64 6.80
C PHE A 176 -6.99 -11.00 6.27
N GLN A 177 -7.45 -11.07 5.01
CA GLN A 177 -8.01 -12.31 4.46
C GLN A 177 -6.98 -13.45 4.48
N ASP A 178 -7.11 -14.35 5.45
CA ASP A 178 -6.32 -15.57 5.57
C ASP A 178 -6.89 -16.65 4.65
N GLU A 179 -6.40 -16.63 3.41
CA GLU A 179 -6.50 -17.68 2.39
C GLU A 179 -7.89 -18.33 2.20
N THR A 180 -8.86 -17.58 1.65
CA THR A 180 -9.96 -18.20 0.89
C THR A 180 -9.55 -18.56 -0.54
N THR A 181 -8.43 -19.27 -0.67
CA THR A 181 -8.12 -20.11 -1.84
C THR A 181 -7.51 -21.42 -1.36
N LYS A 182 -8.31 -22.23 -0.66
CA LYS A 182 -8.10 -23.68 -0.69
C LYS A 182 -8.28 -24.18 -2.13
N THR A 183 -7.43 -25.11 -2.51
CA THR A 183 -7.23 -25.67 -3.85
C THR A 183 -8.46 -26.33 -4.44
#